data_AF-A0A645IG26-F1
#
_entry.id   AF-A0A645IG26-F1
#
_cell.length_a   1.000
_cell.length_b   1.000
_cell.length_c   1.000
_cell.angle_alpha   90.00
_cell.angle_beta   90.00
_cell.angle_gamma   90.00
#
_symmetry.space_group_name_H-M   'P 1'
#
loop_
_entity.id
_entity.type
_entity.pdbx_description
1 polymer ?
#
loop_
_entity_poly.entity_id
_entity_poly.type
_entity_poly.pdbx_seq_one_letter_code
_entity_poly.pdbx_strand_id
1 'polypeptide(L)' 'MSNTLIDERFELNRSRATSIANCIALFIIVGVSLITVSLFDLETHITLSIVITTIAFSFGLSLFLQQYLLYKFENED' A
#
# COMPACT_ATOMS: atom_id res chain seq x y z
N MET A 1 16.11 4.31 32.18
CA MET A 1 14.94 4.81 31.41
C MET A 1 15.31 4.86 29.94
N SER A 2 15.32 3.72 29.24
CA SER A 2 15.86 3.65 27.86
C SER A 2 15.02 2.82 26.87
N ASN A 3 14.07 1.97 27.32
CA ASN A 3 13.25 1.18 26.40
C ASN A 3 12.03 1.95 25.86
N THR A 4 11.46 2.87 26.64
CA THR A 4 10.26 3.62 26.25
C THR A 4 10.47 4.45 24.99
N LEU A 5 11.64 5.07 24.83
CA LEU A 5 11.98 5.88 23.65
C LEU A 5 12.21 5.03 22.39
N ILE A 6 12.70 3.80 22.54
CA ILE A 6 12.91 2.88 21.42
C ILE A 6 11.56 2.38 20.90
N ASP A 7 10.66 1.99 21.80
CA ASP A 7 9.31 1.52 21.45
C ASP A 7 8.49 2.62 20.76
N GLU A 8 8.57 3.87 21.25
CA GLU A 8 7.87 5.01 20.63
C GLU A 8 8.39 5.31 19.21
N ARG A 9 9.70 5.21 18.99
CA ARG A 9 10.31 5.42 17.67
C ARG A 9 9.91 4.33 16.69
N PHE A 10 9.89 3.08 17.14
CA PHE A 10 9.46 1.94 16.35
C PHE A 10 8.00 2.08 15.90
N GLU A 11 7.09 2.39 16.83
CA GLU A 11 5.67 2.56 16.51
C GLU A 11 5.43 3.74 15.55
N LEU A 12 6.18 4.83 15.68
CA LEU A 12 6.12 5.96 14.75
C LEU A 12 6.59 5.57 13.33
N ASN A 13 7.70 4.83 13.23
CA ASN A 13 8.22 4.35 11.94
C ASN A 13 7.27 3.34 11.29
N ARG A 14 6.69 2.43 12.07
CA ARG A 14 5.65 1.49 11.61
C ARG A 14 4.44 2.25 11.07
N SER A 15 3.92 3.23 11.81
CA SER A 15 2.77 4.03 11.39
C SER A 15 3.04 4.78 10.07
N ARG A 16 4.23 5.38 9.94
CA ARG A 16 4.69 6.01 8.70
C ARG A 16 4.77 5.03 7.53
N ALA A 17 5.39 3.86 7.73
CA ALA A 17 5.51 2.82 6.71
C ALA A 17 4.13 2.36 6.23
N THR A 18 3.20 2.12 7.16
CA THR A 18 1.81 1.76 6.85
C THR A 18 1.07 2.84 6.09
N SER A 19 1.20 4.10 6.50
CA SER A 19 0.54 5.21 5.80
C SER A 19 1.03 5.34 4.35
N ILE A 20 2.36 5.28 4.12
CA ILE A 20 2.96 5.37 2.78
C ILE A 20 2.54 4.18 1.92
N ALA A 21 2.65 2.96 2.45
CA ALA A 21 2.30 1.74 1.71
C ALA A 21 0.81 1.73 1.32
N ASN A 22 -0.08 2.10 2.24
CA ASN A 22 -1.52 2.17 1.97
C ASN A 22 -1.85 3.30 0.99
N CYS A 23 -1.17 4.44 1.06
CA CYS A 23 -1.34 5.53 0.10
C CYS A 23 -1.00 5.06 -1.32
N ILE A 24 0.13 4.37 -1.51
CA ILE A 24 0.54 3.80 -2.80
C ILE A 24 -0.49 2.76 -3.28
N ALA A 25 -0.92 1.85 -2.42
CA ALA A 25 -1.90 0.83 -2.77
C ALA A 25 -3.24 1.45 -3.19
N LEU A 26 -3.73 2.46 -2.46
CA LEU A 26 -4.96 3.18 -2.82
C LEU A 26 -4.80 3.92 -4.15
N PHE A 27 -3.66 4.55 -4.40
CA PHE A 27 -3.39 5.23 -5.66
C PHE A 27 -3.44 4.27 -6.84
N ILE A 28 -2.89 3.05 -6.68
CA ILE A 28 -2.97 2.00 -7.70
C ILE A 28 -4.43 1.57 -7.91
N ILE A 29 -5.17 1.27 -6.84
CA ILE A 29 -6.56 0.82 -6.93
C ILE A 29 -7.42 1.88 -7.64
N VAL A 30 -7.35 3.14 -7.20
CA VAL A 30 -8.15 4.24 -7.76
C VAL A 30 -7.70 4.55 -9.19
N GLY A 31 -6.40 4.64 -9.44
CA GLY A 31 -5.85 4.92 -10.76
C GLY A 31 -6.26 3.89 -11.79
N VAL A 32 -6.10 2.60 -11.49
CA VAL A 32 -6.50 1.51 -12.39
C VAL A 32 -8.02 1.47 -12.56
N SER A 33 -8.79 1.66 -11.50
CA SER A 33 -10.26 1.67 -11.59
C SER A 33 -10.76 2.79 -12.50
N LEU A 34 -10.23 4.01 -12.34
CA LEU A 34 -10.58 5.15 -13.20
C LEU A 34 -10.18 4.92 -14.65
N ILE A 35 -8.98 4.39 -14.89
CA ILE A 35 -8.52 4.07 -16.25
C ILE A 35 -9.42 3.02 -16.89
N THR A 36 -9.72 1.94 -16.16
CA THR A 36 -10.52 0.81 -16.69
C THR A 36 -11.94 1.25 -17.04
N VAL A 37 -12.55 2.12 -16.23
CA VAL A 37 -13.91 2.62 -16.46
C VAL A 37 -13.97 3.74 -17.51
N SER A 38 -12.95 4.62 -17.55
CA SER A 38 -13.02 5.83 -18.39
C SER A 38 -12.39 5.69 -19.76
N LEU A 39 -11.37 4.85 -19.93
CA LEU A 39 -10.58 4.77 -21.17
C LEU A 39 -10.91 3.54 -22.02
N PHE A 40 -11.60 2.56 -21.45
CA PHE A 40 -11.88 1.30 -22.11
C PHE A 40 -13.37 0.99 -22.10
N ASP A 41 -13.93 0.73 -23.28
CA ASP A 41 -15.29 0.20 -23.44
C ASP A 41 -15.26 -1.33 -23.29
N LEU A 42 -14.87 -1.77 -22.10
CA LEU A 42 -14.76 -3.18 -21.75
C LEU A 42 -16.10 -3.71 -21.23
N GLU A 43 -16.40 -4.96 -21.55
CA GLU A 43 -17.52 -5.65 -20.93
C GLU A 43 -17.39 -5.69 -19.41
N THR A 44 -18.50 -5.51 -18.71
CA THR A 44 -18.56 -5.39 -17.25
C THR A 44 -17.84 -6.53 -16.52
N HIS A 45 -17.89 -7.75 -17.07
CA HIS A 45 -17.25 -8.92 -16.47
C HIS A 45 -15.72 -8.86 -16.51
N ILE A 46 -15.15 -8.25 -17.56
CA ILE A 46 -13.71 -8.04 -17.71
C ILE A 46 -13.26 -6.93 -16.76
N THR A 47 -13.99 -5.82 -16.75
CA THR A 47 -13.73 -4.68 -15.85
C THR A 47 -13.74 -5.13 -14.39
N LEU A 48 -14.73 -5.92 -13.97
CA LEU A 48 -14.82 -6.47 -12.62
C LEU A 48 -13.60 -7.35 -12.28
N SER A 49 -13.19 -8.22 -13.21
CA SER A 49 -12.03 -9.10 -13.02
C SER A 49 -10.75 -8.30 -12.82
N ILE A 50 -10.52 -7.27 -13.63
CA ILE A 50 -9.35 -6.37 -13.52
C ILE A 50 -9.34 -5.67 -12.16
N VAL A 51 -10.49 -5.12 -11.73
CA VAL A 51 -10.60 -4.40 -10.45
C VAL A 51 -10.31 -5.35 -9.28
N ILE A 52 -10.90 -6.54 -9.26
CA ILE A 52 -10.68 -7.53 -8.20
C ILE A 52 -9.21 -7.96 -8.13
N THR A 53 -8.60 -8.29 -9.28
CA THR A 53 -7.18 -8.66 -9.33
C THR A 53 -6.29 -7.52 -8.87
N THR A 54 -6.60 -6.28 -9.24
CA THR A 54 -5.84 -5.10 -8.83
C THR A 54 -5.93 -4.85 -7.32
N ILE A 55 -7.11 -5.04 -6.73
CA ILE A 55 -7.31 -4.94 -5.29
C ILE A 55 -6.46 -5.99 -4.57
N ALA A 56 -6.55 -7.26 -4.98
CA ALA A 56 -5.78 -8.34 -4.37
C ALA A 56 -4.26 -8.09 -4.47
N PHE A 57 -3.79 -7.65 -5.63
CA PHE A 57 -2.39 -7.28 -5.85
C PHE A 57 -1.97 -6.11 -4.96
N SER A 58 -2.78 -5.05 -4.86
CA SER A 58 -2.47 -3.86 -4.09
C SER A 58 -2.39 -4.13 -2.58
N PHE A 59 -3.21 -5.05 -2.06
CA PHE A 59 -3.10 -5.51 -0.69
C PHE A 59 -1.80 -6.27 -0.43
N GLY A 60 -1.44 -7.22 -1.30
CA GLY A 60 -0.17 -7.94 -1.18
C GLY A 60 1.04 -7.00 -1.27
N LEU A 61 0.98 -6.04 -2.20
CA LEU A 61 2.00 -5.01 -2.35
C LEU A 61 2.10 -4.11 -1.11
N SER A 62 0.97 -3.68 -0.53
CA SER A 62 0.97 -2.87 0.70
C SER A 62 1.65 -3.59 1.86
N LEU A 63 1.31 -4.86 2.09
CA LEU A 63 1.93 -5.65 3.16
C LEU A 63 3.44 -5.79 2.98
N PHE A 64 3.89 -6.02 1.74
CA PHE A 64 5.31 -6.06 1.41
C PHE A 64 5.99 -4.70 1.66
N LEU A 65 5.41 -3.61 1.17
CA LEU A 65 5.95 -2.26 1.34
C LEU A 65 6.01 -1.84 2.81
N GLN A 66 5.04 -2.24 3.63
CA GLN A 66 5.05 -1.98 5.07
C GLN A 66 6.31 -2.55 5.74
N GLN A 67 6.64 -3.81 5.45
CA GLN A 67 7.82 -4.46 6.01
C GLN A 67 9.12 -3.88 5.45
N TYR A 68 9.15 -3.61 4.13
CA TYR A 68 10.30 -3.02 3.48
C TYR A 68 10.60 -1.61 4.01
N LEU A 69 9.59 -0.75 4.11
CA LEU A 69 9.74 0.62 4.60
C LEU A 69 10.07 0.65 6.10
N LEU A 70 9.49 -0.24 6.90
CA LEU A 70 9.86 -0.36 8.31
C LEU A 70 11.33 -0.72 8.45
N TYR A 71 11.79 -1.77 7.76
CA TYR A 71 13.21 -2.16 7.73
C TYR A 71 14.11 -1.01 7.27
N LYS A 72 13.67 -0.27 6.24
CA LYS A 72 14.41 0.89 5.76
C LYS A 72 14.50 1.99 6.81
N PHE A 73 13.40 2.35 7.47
CA PHE A 73 13.39 3.37 8.52
C PHE A 73 14.11 2.97 9.80
N GLU A 74 14.31 1.67 10.04
CA GLU A 74 15.10 1.17 11.16
C GLU A 74 16.60 1.11 10.87
N ASN A 75 17.01 0.95 9.61
CA ASN A 75 18.42 0.76 9.23
C ASN A 75 19.05 1.98 8.55
N GLU A 76 18.26 2.91 8.02
CA GLU A 76 18.73 4.23 7.59
C GLU A 76 18.58 5.22 8.75
N ASP A 77 19.57 5.19 9.67
CA ASP A 77 19.87 6.27 10.63
C ASP A 77 21.03 7.14 10.12
#